data_AF-D4XKF2-F1
#
_entry.id   AF-D4XKF2-F1
#
_cell.length_a   1.000
_cell.length_b   1.000
_cell.length_c   1.000
_cell.angle_alpha   90.00
_cell.angle_beta   90.00
_cell.angle_gamma   90.00
#
_symmetry.space_group_name_H-M   'P 1'
#
loop_
_entity.id
_entity.type
_entity.pdbx_description
1 polymer ?
#
loop_
_entity_poly.entity_id
_entity_poly.type
_entity_poly.pdbx_seq_one_letter_code
_entity_poly.pdbx_strand_id
1 'polypeptide(L)'
;MAKIICVANRKGGVGKTTLATNLAVALNNKGKSILIDADEQQSAFKWANQRDDIECITIHSDLLEKLEQLDKEYEYILIDV
;
A
#
# COMPACT_ATOMS: atom_id res chain seq x y z
N MET A 1 -11.33 8.15 9.71
CA MET A 1 -10.27 8.74 8.89
C MET A 1 -9.02 7.92 9.10
N ALA A 2 -8.64 7.21 8.07
CA ALA A 2 -7.45 6.39 8.03
C ALA A 2 -6.21 7.28 8.09
N LYS A 3 -5.12 6.74 8.63
CA LYS A 3 -3.79 7.32 8.43
C LYS A 3 -3.27 6.88 7.08
N ILE A 4 -3.18 7.83 6.15
CA ILE A 4 -2.68 7.60 4.79
C ILE A 4 -1.18 7.91 4.76
N ILE A 5 -0.38 6.93 4.33
CA ILE A 5 1.07 7.03 4.22
C ILE A 5 1.46 6.69 2.79
N CYS A 6 2.28 7.53 2.15
CA CYS A 6 2.76 7.31 0.79
C CYS A 6 4.29 7.21 0.80
N VAL A 7 4.81 6.12 0.24
CA VAL A 7 6.23 5.91 0.00
C VAL A 7 6.48 6.18 -1.48
N ALA A 8 6.98 7.40 -1.77
CA ALA A 8 7.14 7.87 -3.14
C ALA A 8 8.59 8.25 -3.47
N ASN A 9 9.09 7.80 -4.62
CA ASN A 9 10.33 8.33 -5.21
C ASN A 9 10.40 8.02 -6.72
N ARG A 10 10.90 8.98 -7.51
CA ARG A 10 11.08 8.83 -8.97
C ARG A 10 12.25 7.92 -9.36
N LYS A 11 13.21 7.69 -8.46
CA LYS A 11 14.36 6.84 -8.75
C LYS A 11 14.04 5.38 -8.45
N GLY A 12 14.19 4.50 -9.44
CA GLY A 12 14.11 3.05 -9.25
C GLY A 12 15.27 2.51 -8.39
N GLY A 13 15.01 1.43 -7.65
CA GLY A 13 16.03 0.73 -6.85
C GLY A 13 16.45 1.43 -5.55
N VAL A 14 15.71 2.45 -5.09
CA VAL A 14 16.00 3.15 -3.81
C VAL A 14 15.34 2.49 -2.59
N GLY A 15 14.61 1.38 -2.78
CA GLY A 15 14.01 0.61 -1.69
C GLY A 15 12.60 1.02 -1.28
N LYS A 16 11.82 1.71 -2.14
CA LYS A 16 10.43 2.13 -1.85
C LYS A 16 9.53 0.95 -1.50
N THR A 17 9.41 -0.03 -2.41
CA THR A 17 8.65 -1.26 -2.20
C THR A 17 9.16 -2.04 -0.99
N THR A 18 10.48 -2.08 -0.78
CA THR A 18 11.06 -2.73 0.41
C THR A 18 10.58 -2.07 1.70
N LEU A 19 10.58 -0.73 1.75
CA LEU A 19 10.08 0.00 2.90
C LEU A 19 8.56 -0.15 3.05
N ALA A 20 7.80 -0.02 1.95
CA ALA A 20 6.35 -0.11 1.95
C ALA A 20 5.87 -1.48 2.44
N THR A 21 6.45 -2.57 1.93
CA THR A 21 6.06 -3.94 2.35
C THR A 21 6.37 -4.21 3.84
N ASN A 22 7.52 -3.74 4.35
CA ASN A 22 7.83 -3.87 5.78
C ASN A 22 6.91 -3.01 6.66
N LEU A 23 6.57 -1.80 6.22
CA LEU A 23 5.60 -0.95 6.90
C LEU A 23 4.20 -1.58 6.88
N ALA A 24 3.78 -2.21 5.78
CA ALA A 24 2.49 -2.89 5.68
C ALA A 24 2.34 -3.97 6.78
N VAL A 25 3.36 -4.82 6.95
CA VAL A 25 3.37 -5.82 8.03
C VAL A 25 3.28 -5.17 9.41
N ALA A 26 4.05 -4.11 9.64
CA ALA A 26 4.05 -3.40 10.93
C ALA A 26 2.71 -2.73 11.24
N LEU A 27 2.01 -2.19 10.22
CA LEU A 27 0.71 -1.53 10.35
C LEU A 27 -0.41 -2.55 10.53
N ASN A 28 -0.35 -3.69 9.83
CA ASN A 28 -1.33 -4.77 9.95
C ASN A 28 -1.38 -5.35 11.37
N ASN A 29 -0.23 -5.39 12.05
CA ASN A 29 -0.14 -5.78 13.46
C ASN A 29 -0.71 -4.73 14.44
N LYS A 30 -1.00 -3.51 13.98
CA LYS A 30 -1.52 -2.41 14.81
C LYS A 30 -2.99 -2.11 14.60
N GLY A 31 -3.58 -2.56 13.49
CA GLY A 31 -4.97 -2.29 13.14
C GLY A 31 -5.25 -2.66 11.69
N LYS A 32 -6.51 -2.52 11.28
CA LYS A 32 -6.95 -2.90 9.94
C LYS A 32 -6.24 -2.04 8.90
N SER A 33 -5.44 -2.67 8.03
CA SER A 33 -4.56 -1.97 7.08
C SER A 33 -4.67 -2.51 5.67
N ILE A 34 -4.42 -1.66 4.67
CA ILE A 34 -4.34 -2.05 3.27
C ILE A 34 -3.09 -1.45 2.62
N LEU A 35 -2.43 -2.25 1.77
CA LEU A 35 -1.35 -1.81 0.89
C LEU A 35 -1.90 -1.54 -0.52
N ILE A 36 -1.64 -0.36 -1.05
CA ILE A 36 -1.97 0.03 -2.41
C ILE A 36 -0.68 0.06 -3.21
N ASP A 37 -0.60 -0.78 -4.23
CA ASP A 37 0.47 -0.74 -5.24
C ASP A 37 0.02 0.16 -6.40
N ALA A 38 0.66 1.32 -6.54
CA ALA A 38 0.40 2.25 -7.62
C ALA A 38 1.56 2.33 -8.63
N ASP A 39 2.56 1.45 -8.51
CA ASP A 39 3.69 1.36 -9.43
C ASP A 39 3.35 0.41 -10.60
N GLU A 40 3.71 0.79 -11.84
CA GLU A 40 3.45 -0.02 -13.04
C GLU A 40 4.08 -1.42 -12.97
N GLN A 41 5.16 -1.59 -12.20
CA GLN A 41 5.85 -2.88 -12.05
C GLN A 41 5.11 -3.85 -11.13
N GLN A 42 4.18 -3.35 -10.31
CA GLN A 42 3.36 -4.11 -9.37
C GLN A 42 4.17 -4.98 -8.41
N SER A 43 5.32 -4.46 -7.94
CA SER A 43 6.26 -5.23 -7.13
C SER A 43 5.70 -5.53 -5.74
N ALA A 44 4.96 -4.59 -5.14
CA ALA A 44 4.34 -4.76 -3.84
C ALA A 44 3.17 -5.75 -3.90
N PHE A 45 2.35 -5.68 -4.95
CA PHE A 45 1.21 -6.56 -5.17
C PHE A 45 1.66 -8.01 -5.39
N LYS A 46 2.68 -8.23 -6.23
CA LYS A 46 3.29 -9.56 -6.43
C LYS A 46 3.84 -10.14 -5.12
N TRP A 47 4.47 -9.30 -4.30
CA TRP A 47 4.96 -9.69 -2.98
C TRP A 47 3.82 -10.05 -2.02
N ALA A 48 2.75 -9.25 -1.98
CA ALA A 48 1.60 -9.48 -1.11
C ALA A 48 0.83 -10.75 -1.47
N ASN A 49 0.67 -11.06 -2.76
CA ASN A 49 0.00 -12.29 -3.24
C ASN A 49 0.72 -13.59 -2.85
N GLN A 50 1.95 -13.53 -2.37
CA GLN A 50 2.67 -14.68 -1.81
C GLN A 50 2.38 -14.90 -0.32
N ARG A 51 1.44 -14.14 0.24
CA ARG A 51 1.12 -14.09 1.66
C ARG A 51 -0.38 -14.10 1.87
N ASP A 52 -0.81 -14.68 2.99
CA ASP A 52 -2.23 -14.74 3.37
C ASP A 52 -2.62 -13.63 4.36
N ASP A 53 -1.64 -12.87 4.87
CA ASP A 53 -1.82 -11.93 5.98
C ASP A 53 -1.87 -10.45 5.56
N ILE A 54 -1.53 -10.11 4.31
CA ILE A 54 -1.48 -8.72 3.84
C ILE A 54 -2.49 -8.50 2.72
N GLU A 55 -3.50 -7.68 3.01
CA GLU A 55 -4.42 -7.19 1.99
C GLU A 55 -3.74 -6.16 1.10
N CYS A 56 -3.77 -6.39 -0.21
CA CYS A 56 -3.15 -5.52 -1.19
C CYS A 56 -3.99 -5.39 -2.47
N ILE A 57 -4.08 -4.18 -2.99
CA ILE A 57 -4.75 -3.89 -4.27
C ILE A 57 -3.86 -3.05 -5.16
N THR A 58 -4.05 -3.16 -6.47
CA THR A 58 -3.40 -2.29 -7.46
C THR A 58 -4.31 -1.13 -7.86
N ILE A 59 -3.77 0.09 -7.90
CA ILE A 59 -4.52 1.27 -8.37
C ILE A 59 -3.62 2.09 -9.29
N HIS A 60 -3.98 2.18 -10.57
CA HIS A 60 -3.24 2.94 -11.58
C HIS A 60 -3.99 4.19 -12.07
N SER A 61 -5.29 4.31 -11.77
CA SER A 61 -6.14 5.48 -12.05
C SER A 61 -7.06 5.74 -10.86
N ASP A 62 -7.59 6.96 -10.77
CA ASP A 62 -8.68 7.31 -9.85
C ASP A 62 -8.37 7.07 -8.36
N LEU A 63 -7.09 7.19 -7.99
CA LEU A 63 -6.61 6.94 -6.63
C LEU A 63 -7.38 7.75 -5.58
N LEU A 64 -7.68 9.01 -5.86
CA LEU A 64 -8.42 9.87 -4.92
C LEU A 64 -9.82 9.34 -4.62
N GLU A 65 -10.58 8.94 -5.65
CA GLU A 65 -11.92 8.37 -5.47
C GLU A 65 -11.86 7.06 -4.67
N LYS A 66 -10.86 6.22 -4.95
CA LYS A 66 -10.66 4.98 -4.20
C LYS A 66 -10.27 5.22 -2.75
N LEU A 67 -9.43 6.21 -2.48
CA LEU A 67 -9.04 6.58 -1.12
C LEU A 67 -10.24 7.05 -0.29
N GLU A 68 -11.20 7.77 -0.87
CA GLU A 68 -12.43 8.17 -0.17
C GLU A 68 -13.30 6.97 0.25
N GLN A 69 -13.32 5.91 -0.55
CA GLN A 69 -14.01 4.67 -0.23
C GLN A 69 -13.29 3.94 0.91
N LEU A 70 -11.96 3.81 0.80
CA LEU A 70 -11.12 3.07 1.75
C LEU A 70 -10.94 3.79 3.10
N ASP A 71 -10.99 5.12 3.14
CA ASP A 71 -10.80 5.93 4.37
C ASP A 71 -11.80 5.57 5.49
N LYS A 72 -12.95 5.01 5.11
CA LYS A 72 -14.01 4.58 6.03
C LYS A 72 -13.83 3.16 6.53
N GLU A 73 -13.09 2.33 5.80
CA GLU A 73 -12.99 0.89 6.04
C GLU A 73 -11.68 0.47 6.73
N TYR A 74 -10.64 1.30 6.63
CA TYR A 74 -9.29 1.01 7.11
C TYR A 74 -8.84 2.02 8.16
N GLU A 75 -7.98 1.57 9.07
CA GLU A 75 -7.29 2.45 10.00
C GLU A 75 -5.99 3.00 9.39
N TYR A 76 -5.37 2.20 8.51
CA TYR A 76 -4.13 2.54 7.82
C TYR A 76 -4.22 2.23 6.33
N ILE A 77 -3.81 3.20 5.51
CA ILE A 77 -3.67 3.02 4.06
C ILE A 77 -2.24 3.35 3.70
N LEU A 78 -1.51 2.38 3.15
CA LEU A 78 -0.14 2.55 2.72
C LEU A 78 -0.05 2.48 1.21
N ILE A 79 0.62 3.43 0.58
CA ILE A 79 0.73 3.55 -0.88
C ILE A 79 2.19 3.42 -1.29
N ASP A 80 2.50 2.53 -2.23
CA ASP A 80 3.82 2.39 -2.90
C ASP A 80 3.74 3.02 -4.30
N VAL A 81 4.61 4.02 -4.59
CA VAL A 81 4.64 4.80 -5.85
C VAL A 81 6.05 5.11 -6.31
#